data_AF-Q2IXL9-F1
#
_entry.id   AF-Q2IXL9-F1
#
_cell.length_a   1.000
_cell.length_b   1.000
_cell.length_c   1.000
_cell.angle_alpha   90.00
_cell.angle_beta   90.00
_cell.angle_gamma   90.00
#
_symmetry.space_group_name_H-M   'P 1'
#
loop_
_entity.id
_entity.type
_entity.pdbx_description
1 polymer ?
#
loop_
_entity_poly.entity_id
_entity_poly.type
_entity_poly.pdbx_seq_one_letter_code
_entity_poly.pdbx_strand_id
1 'polypeptide(L)'
;MLPMKRIVPWLLAAALLVPPGAASAQIILGTQPSLLPPPPAPPPPPPVYVPPVPQLGDPPPTPRAQLPNQRRSFGDRITDCLTDGNAARLSPNDRAAYSRGCANQ
;
A
#
# COMPACT_ATOMS: atom_id res chain seq x y z
N MET A 1 42.66 -23.83 42.65
CA MET A 1 42.66 -23.58 41.20
C MET A 1 41.40 -24.19 40.61
N LEU A 2 40.32 -23.42 40.47
CA LEU A 2 39.08 -23.90 39.84
C LEU A 2 39.34 -24.03 38.32
N PRO A 3 39.03 -25.17 37.67
CA PRO A 3 39.35 -25.36 36.25
C PRO A 3 38.52 -24.40 35.40
N MET A 4 39.23 -23.54 34.65
CA MET A 4 38.71 -22.46 33.79
C MET A 4 37.59 -22.91 32.84
N LYS A 5 37.56 -24.20 32.50
CA LYS A 5 36.58 -24.85 31.63
C LYS A 5 35.17 -24.98 32.24
N ARG A 6 35.03 -24.88 33.57
CA ARG A 6 33.73 -24.90 34.28
C ARG A 6 33.15 -23.50 34.52
N ILE A 7 33.96 -22.46 34.38
CA ILE A 7 33.57 -21.07 34.66
C ILE A 7 32.83 -20.45 33.45
N VAL A 8 33.25 -20.79 32.24
CA VAL A 8 32.65 -20.31 30.98
C VAL A 8 31.15 -20.58 30.86
N PRO A 9 30.63 -21.82 31.08
CA PRO A 9 29.19 -22.05 30.97
C PRO A 9 28.40 -21.31 32.06
N TRP A 10 29.02 -21.07 33.21
CA TRP A 10 28.39 -20.36 34.33
C TRP A 10 28.25 -18.87 34.07
N LEU A 11 29.29 -18.25 33.48
CA LEU A 11 29.23 -16.84 33.05
C LEU A 11 28.22 -16.64 31.92
N LEU A 12 28.13 -17.58 30.98
CA LEU A 12 27.15 -17.52 29.90
C LEU A 12 25.71 -17.63 30.43
N ALA A 13 25.48 -18.53 31.39
CA ALA A 13 24.20 -18.64 32.07
C ALA A 13 23.84 -17.35 32.82
N ALA A 14 24.78 -16.76 33.56
CA ALA A 14 24.56 -15.53 34.29
C ALA A 14 24.22 -14.33 33.38
N ALA A 15 24.83 -14.25 32.19
CA ALA A 15 24.56 -13.19 31.22
C ALA A 15 23.14 -13.25 30.63
N LEU A 16 22.52 -14.44 30.58
CA LEU A 16 21.15 -14.64 30.11
C LEU A 16 20.08 -14.26 31.14
N LEU A 17 20.45 -14.08 32.40
CA LEU A 17 19.54 -13.77 33.51
C LEU A 17 19.35 -12.26 33.76
N VAL A 18 19.90 -11.38 32.91
CA VAL A 18 19.73 -9.93 33.05
C VAL A 18 18.38 -9.52 32.44
N PRO A 19 17.40 -9.07 33.25
CA PRO A 19 16.13 -8.61 32.72
C PRO A 19 16.32 -7.28 31.94
N PRO A 20 15.65 -7.10 30.79
CA PRO A 20 15.59 -5.79 30.15
C PRO A 20 14.83 -4.83 31.08
N GLY A 21 15.37 -3.61 31.21
CA GLY A 21 14.97 -2.62 32.22
C GLY A 21 13.47 -2.27 32.27
N ALA A 22 13.07 -1.67 33.39
CA ALA A 22 11.69 -1.29 33.68
C ALA A 22 11.15 -0.27 32.66
N ALA A 23 10.02 -0.60 32.03
CA ALA A 23 9.25 0.32 31.19
C ALA A 23 8.31 1.16 32.06
N SER A 24 8.50 2.48 32.06
CA SER A 24 7.57 3.43 32.66
C SER A 24 6.49 3.83 31.65
N ALA A 25 5.21 3.60 31.99
CA ALA A 25 4.09 4.10 31.21
C ALA A 25 3.71 5.50 31.70
N GLN A 26 3.86 6.54 30.86
CA GLN A 26 3.21 7.82 31.12
C GLN A 26 1.75 7.76 30.67
N ILE A 27 0.83 7.97 31.62
CA ILE A 27 -0.58 8.16 31.32
C ILE A 27 -0.73 9.58 30.78
N ILE A 28 -0.89 9.72 29.46
CA ILE A 28 -1.31 10.98 28.86
C ILE A 28 -2.81 11.10 29.10
N LEU A 29 -3.19 11.79 30.18
CA LEU A 29 -4.56 12.25 30.37
C LEU A 29 -4.88 13.21 29.22
N GLY A 30 -5.74 12.75 28.30
CA GLY A 30 -6.18 13.52 27.14
C GLY A 30 -6.66 14.91 27.54
N THR A 31 -6.02 15.91 26.94
CA THR A 31 -6.25 17.33 27.15
C THR A 31 -7.68 17.73 26.74
N GLN A 32 -8.35 18.43 27.66
CA GLN A 32 -9.60 19.23 27.62
C GLN A 32 -10.43 19.31 26.31
N PRO A 33 -11.78 19.29 26.40
CA PRO A 33 -12.63 19.58 25.25
C PRO A 33 -12.33 21.00 24.72
N SER A 34 -11.84 21.04 23.49
CA SER A 34 -11.49 22.26 22.75
C SER A 34 -12.67 23.23 22.73
N LEU A 35 -12.52 24.39 23.38
CA LEU A 35 -13.42 25.56 23.30
C LEU A 35 -13.26 26.28 21.95
N LEU A 36 -13.05 25.55 20.85
CA LEU A 36 -12.87 26.17 19.55
C LEU A 36 -14.23 26.62 19.00
N PRO A 37 -14.33 27.84 18.43
CA PRO A 37 -15.53 28.25 17.72
C PRO A 37 -15.83 27.26 16.58
N PRO A 38 -17.10 27.08 16.21
CA PRO A 38 -17.47 26.15 15.15
C PRO A 38 -16.74 26.54 13.85
N PRO A 39 -16.28 25.55 13.06
CA PRO A 39 -15.59 25.82 11.82
C PRO A 39 -16.48 26.63 10.85
N PRO A 40 -15.89 27.47 9.99
CA PRO A 40 -16.64 28.20 8.98
C PRO A 40 -17.35 27.24 8.02
N ALA A 41 -18.49 27.70 7.46
CA ALA A 41 -19.28 26.91 6.53
C ALA A 41 -18.45 26.53 5.27
N PRO A 42 -18.64 25.32 4.72
CA PRO A 42 -17.95 24.90 3.51
C PRO A 42 -18.36 25.76 2.30
N PRO A 43 -17.47 25.93 1.30
CA PRO A 43 -17.79 26.66 0.08
C PRO A 43 -18.95 26.00 -0.68
N PRO A 44 -19.70 26.77 -1.49
CA PRO A 44 -20.74 26.20 -2.34
C PRO A 44 -20.14 25.16 -3.28
N PRO A 45 -20.88 24.06 -3.56
CA PRO A 45 -20.42 23.04 -4.49
C PRO A 45 -20.22 23.66 -5.89
N PRO A 46 -19.25 23.16 -6.66
CA PRO A 46 -19.05 23.60 -8.04
C PRO A 46 -20.32 23.36 -8.87
N PRO A 47 -20.61 24.22 -9.86
CA PRO A 47 -21.75 24.01 -10.75
C PRO A 47 -21.59 22.68 -11.50
N VAL A 48 -22.66 21.88 -11.48
CA VAL A 48 -22.74 20.64 -12.26
C VAL A 48 -23.17 21.01 -13.68
N TYR A 49 -22.25 20.91 -14.63
CA TYR A 49 -22.58 21.06 -16.04
C TYR A 49 -22.96 19.70 -16.63
N VAL A 50 -24.16 19.61 -17.20
CA VAL A 50 -24.57 18.42 -17.95
C VAL A 50 -23.90 18.46 -19.31
N PRO A 51 -23.14 17.43 -19.71
CA PRO A 51 -22.61 17.34 -21.06
C PRO A 51 -23.74 17.32 -22.09
N PRO A 52 -23.58 17.95 -23.26
CA PRO A 52 -24.58 17.89 -24.33
C PRO A 52 -24.80 16.44 -24.76
N VAL A 53 -26.08 16.06 -24.92
CA VAL A 53 -26.47 14.74 -25.40
C VAL A 53 -26.30 14.71 -26.93
N PRO A 54 -25.52 13.76 -27.49
CA PRO A 54 -25.41 13.60 -28.93
C PRO A 54 -26.78 13.31 -29.57
N GLN A 55 -27.10 14.02 -30.65
CA GLN A 55 -28.29 13.84 -31.47
C GLN A 55 -28.05 12.80 -32.57
N LEU A 56 -29.11 12.17 -33.06
CA LEU A 56 -29.01 11.10 -34.08
C LEU A 56 -28.40 11.56 -35.41
N GLY A 57 -28.46 12.86 -35.71
CA GLY A 57 -27.88 13.47 -36.91
C GLY A 57 -26.47 14.04 -36.70
N ASP A 58 -25.92 13.97 -35.50
CA ASP A 58 -24.58 14.49 -35.24
C ASP A 58 -23.54 13.62 -35.97
N PRO A 59 -22.47 14.23 -36.51
CA PRO A 59 -21.35 13.46 -37.02
C PRO A 59 -20.79 12.58 -35.89
N PRO A 60 -20.32 11.36 -36.20
CA PRO A 60 -19.70 10.52 -35.21
C PRO A 60 -18.56 11.30 -34.52
N PRO A 61 -18.42 11.19 -33.18
CA PRO A 61 -17.35 11.86 -32.48
C PRO A 61 -16.04 11.51 -33.16
N THR A 62 -15.23 12.52 -33.48
CA THR A 62 -13.90 12.29 -34.03
C THR A 62 -13.18 11.34 -33.07
N PRO A 63 -12.65 10.19 -33.55
CA PRO A 63 -11.78 9.37 -32.73
C PRO A 63 -10.72 10.33 -32.19
N ARG A 64 -10.67 10.51 -30.86
CA ARG A 64 -9.55 11.23 -30.26
C ARG A 64 -8.33 10.54 -30.83
N ALA A 65 -7.46 11.30 -31.52
CA ALA A 65 -6.20 10.78 -32.04
C ALA A 65 -5.64 9.89 -30.95
N GLN A 66 -5.53 8.58 -31.20
CA GLN A 66 -5.07 7.65 -30.18
C GLN A 66 -3.77 8.25 -29.66
N LEU A 67 -3.80 8.78 -28.44
CA LEU A 67 -2.57 9.29 -27.85
C LEU A 67 -1.61 8.09 -27.91
N PRO A 68 -0.35 8.26 -28.31
CA PRO A 68 0.64 7.18 -28.36
C PRO A 68 0.79 6.43 -27.02
N ASN A 69 0.19 6.96 -25.96
CA ASN A 69 0.14 6.43 -24.62
C ASN A 69 -1.27 5.96 -24.22
N GLN A 70 -2.02 5.32 -25.14
CA GLN A 70 -3.07 4.40 -24.71
C GLN A 70 -2.35 3.22 -24.06
N ARG A 71 -2.05 3.36 -22.77
CA ARG A 71 -1.51 2.28 -21.95
C ARG A 71 -2.31 1.03 -22.32
N ARG A 72 -1.60 -0.04 -22.67
CA ARG A 72 -2.23 -1.33 -23.03
C ARG A 72 -3.29 -1.66 -21.99
N SER A 73 -4.41 -2.22 -22.43
CA SER A 73 -5.53 -2.45 -21.54
C SER A 73 -5.07 -3.28 -20.34
N PHE A 74 -5.74 -3.14 -19.21
CA PHE A 74 -5.41 -3.96 -18.04
C PHE A 74 -5.44 -5.46 -18.37
N GLY A 75 -6.37 -5.89 -19.25
CA GLY A 75 -6.48 -7.26 -19.74
C GLY A 75 -5.23 -7.74 -20.50
N ASP A 76 -4.70 -6.91 -21.40
CA ASP A 76 -3.48 -7.23 -22.12
C ASP A 76 -2.28 -7.34 -21.17
N ARG A 77 -2.17 -6.39 -20.24
CA ARG A 77 -1.10 -6.35 -19.23
C ARG A 77 -1.14 -7.58 -18.33
N ILE A 78 -2.30 -7.95 -17.81
CA ILE A 78 -2.38 -9.12 -16.92
C ILE A 78 -2.10 -10.43 -17.66
N THR A 79 -2.42 -10.51 -18.94
CA THR A 79 -2.12 -11.69 -19.78
C THR A 79 -0.61 -11.83 -20.03
N ASP A 80 0.07 -10.73 -20.33
CA ASP A 80 1.54 -10.69 -20.45
C ASP A 80 2.21 -11.07 -19.12
N CYS A 81 1.77 -10.47 -18.00
CA CYS A 81 2.31 -10.77 -16.68
C CYS A 81 2.09 -12.24 -16.25
N LEU A 82 0.94 -12.84 -16.61
CA LEU A 82 0.70 -14.26 -16.36
C LEU A 82 1.62 -15.16 -17.20
N THR A 83 1.86 -14.76 -18.46
CA THR A 83 2.75 -15.47 -19.38
C THR A 83 4.20 -15.41 -18.90
N ASP A 84 4.67 -14.23 -18.52
CA ASP A 84 5.99 -14.02 -17.94
C ASP A 84 6.15 -14.80 -16.63
N GLY A 85 5.11 -14.80 -15.78
CA GLY A 85 5.15 -15.57 -14.54
C GLY A 85 5.21 -17.09 -14.76
N ASN A 86 4.58 -17.58 -15.83
CA ASN A 86 4.74 -18.97 -16.27
C ASN A 86 6.15 -19.24 -16.80
N ALA A 87 6.73 -18.32 -17.59
CA ALA A 87 8.09 -18.44 -18.12
C ALA A 87 9.13 -18.47 -16.99
N ALA A 88 8.90 -17.72 -15.92
CA ALA A 88 9.71 -17.73 -14.69
C ALA A 88 9.48 -18.98 -13.81
N ARG A 89 8.59 -19.90 -14.21
CA ARG A 89 8.20 -21.11 -13.46
C ARG A 89 7.70 -20.83 -12.04
N LEU A 90 7.02 -19.70 -11.85
CA LEU A 90 6.37 -19.39 -10.58
C LEU A 90 5.27 -20.41 -10.29
N SER A 91 5.13 -20.77 -9.02
CA SER A 91 4.01 -21.59 -8.55
C SER A 91 2.69 -20.87 -8.85
N PRO A 92 1.54 -21.58 -8.87
CA PRO A 92 0.26 -20.94 -9.10
C PRO A 92 -0.03 -19.76 -8.15
N ASN A 93 0.34 -19.88 -6.88
CA ASN A 93 0.15 -18.80 -5.89
C ASN A 93 1.10 -17.63 -6.14
N ASP A 94 2.39 -17.90 -6.37
CA ASP A 94 3.36 -16.83 -6.59
C ASP A 94 3.08 -16.10 -7.91
N ARG A 95 2.63 -16.83 -8.94
CA ARG A 95 2.21 -16.27 -10.23
C ARG A 95 0.99 -15.38 -10.09
N ALA A 96 0.03 -15.74 -9.23
CA ALA A 96 -1.14 -14.91 -8.97
C ALA A 96 -0.77 -13.61 -8.21
N ALA A 97 0.16 -13.68 -7.27
CA ALA A 97 0.67 -12.50 -6.58
C ALA A 97 1.47 -11.60 -7.53
N TYR A 98 2.36 -12.19 -8.33
CA TYR A 98 3.16 -11.50 -9.33
C TYR A 98 2.31 -10.76 -10.37
N SER A 99 1.34 -11.45 -10.98
CA SER A 99 0.52 -10.87 -12.05
C SER A 99 -0.32 -9.69 -11.58
N ARG A 100 -0.80 -9.72 -10.34
CA ARG A 100 -1.50 -8.59 -9.71
C ARG A 100 -0.60 -7.38 -9.50
N GLY A 101 0.65 -7.58 -9.11
CA GLY A 101 1.62 -6.48 -8.96
C GLY A 101 2.05 -5.91 -10.31
N CYS A 102 2.46 -6.79 -11.23
CA CYS A 102 2.92 -6.44 -12.58
C CYS A 102 1.83 -5.71 -13.40
N ALA A 103 0.58 -6.18 -13.38
CA ALA A 103 -0.51 -5.56 -14.13
C ALA A 103 -1.00 -4.22 -13.55
N ASN A 104 -0.43 -3.77 -12.42
CA ASN A 104 -0.70 -2.45 -11.84
C ASN A 104 0.44 -1.43 -12.08
N GLN A 105 1.60 -1.87 -12.60
CA GLN A 105 2.71 -1.00 -13.03
C GLN A 105 2.48 -0.43 -14.42
#